data_AF-A0A928PHA8-F1
#
_entry.id   AF-A0A928PHA8-F1
#
_cell.length_a   1.000
_cell.length_b   1.000
_cell.length_c   1.000
_cell.angle_alpha   90.00
_cell.angle_beta   90.00
_cell.angle_gamma   90.00
#
_symmetry.space_group_name_H-M   'P 1'
#
loop_
_entity.id
_entity.type
_entity.pdbx_description
1 polymer ?
#
loop_
_entity_poly.entity_id
_entity_poly.type
_entity_poly.pdbx_seq_one_letter_code
_entity_poly.pdbx_strand_id
1 'polypeptide(L)'
;MIKRIFCLILAMLSLTLTSLFFADAADVTLAETGVSGELYFEVPEDWKNYKTVYCHIWEYGSPTPLAPFQSKKEKCTLLPDGRYSYDVSKVGGLEEGKYYGMLFSVDTLMQTYDAIMTTACLGDTLYCNSTVYEHPLDSNKTCRAAFFRNQSPSAYGPLMQITSIGNLIGTCLPPDTTASQLFSAFLADKLENARTYSGKTDQKIIDDMAQGLGLSQDSVEKLIKDSGIQVNWTKAESKAPEKDTAIKPSNPGSVSTGQSINVVIFSVIAMLTSVVAIIGITRKRLFT
;
A
#
# COMPACT_ATOMS: atom_id res chain seq x y z
N MET A 1 -16.97 18.15 28.82
CA MET A 1 -15.88 19.07 28.43
C MET A 1 -14.50 18.39 28.44
N ILE A 2 -14.16 17.57 29.44
CA ILE A 2 -12.86 16.88 29.58
C ILE A 2 -12.46 15.97 28.39
N LYS A 3 -13.39 15.32 27.69
CA LYS A 3 -13.08 14.42 26.55
C LYS A 3 -12.45 15.11 25.31
N ARG A 4 -12.52 16.44 25.17
CA ARG A 4 -11.91 17.16 24.02
C ARG A 4 -10.42 17.50 24.19
N ILE A 5 -9.87 17.32 25.40
CA ILE A 5 -8.47 17.66 25.71
C ILE A 5 -7.54 16.49 25.35
N PHE A 6 -8.01 15.24 25.39
CA PHE A 6 -7.16 14.07 25.15
C PHE A 6 -6.86 13.81 23.66
N CYS A 7 -7.82 14.05 22.76
CA CYS A 7 -7.59 13.92 21.30
C CYS A 7 -6.55 14.91 20.76
N LEU A 8 -6.38 16.08 21.42
CA LEU A 8 -5.30 17.01 21.07
C LEU A 8 -3.93 16.46 21.48
N ILE A 9 -3.81 15.70 22.57
CA ILE A 9 -2.51 15.20 23.04
C ILE A 9 -1.94 14.12 22.10
N LEU A 10 -2.81 13.29 21.48
CA LEU A 10 -2.35 12.33 20.45
C LEU A 10 -2.06 12.99 19.09
N ALA A 11 -2.81 14.01 18.70
CA ALA A 11 -2.57 14.74 17.45
C ALA A 11 -1.34 15.68 17.53
N MET A 12 -1.06 16.25 18.70
CA MET A 12 0.08 17.16 18.94
C MET A 12 1.44 16.46 18.94
N LEU A 13 1.50 15.12 19.10
CA LEU A 13 2.76 14.37 19.01
C LEU A 13 3.28 14.26 17.57
N SER A 14 2.51 14.69 16.56
CA SER A 14 2.92 14.78 15.16
C SER A 14 3.15 16.20 14.64
N LEU A 15 3.02 17.24 15.49
CA LEU A 15 3.04 18.63 15.02
C LEU A 15 3.63 19.65 16.01
N THR A 16 4.92 19.50 16.36
CA THR A 16 5.71 20.59 16.96
C THR A 16 7.10 20.73 16.32
N LEU A 17 7.18 21.21 15.07
CA LEU A 17 8.45 21.67 14.50
C LEU A 17 8.31 22.68 13.34
N THR A 18 7.69 23.83 13.62
CA THR A 18 7.88 25.06 12.82
C THR A 18 8.11 26.29 13.70
N SER A 19 9.30 26.39 14.31
CA SER A 19 10.08 27.65 14.34
C SER A 19 11.40 27.50 15.09
N LEU A 20 12.45 28.09 14.49
CA LEU A 20 13.70 28.54 15.13
C LEU A 20 14.56 27.50 15.87
N PHE A 21 15.35 26.76 15.11
CA PHE A 21 16.73 26.45 15.50
C PHE A 21 17.70 26.77 14.36
N PHE A 22 18.41 27.90 14.48
CA PHE A 22 19.73 28.02 13.87
C PHE A 22 20.70 27.24 14.75
N ALA A 23 20.81 25.94 14.52
CA ALA A 23 21.84 25.12 15.13
C ALA A 23 23.09 25.17 14.27
N ASP A 24 24.21 25.58 14.87
CA ASP A 24 25.52 25.61 14.22
C ASP A 24 25.95 24.19 13.83
N ALA A 25 26.62 24.06 12.70
CA ALA A 25 26.92 22.76 12.10
C ALA A 25 28.13 22.11 12.77
N ALA A 26 27.94 21.55 13.97
CA ALA A 26 28.84 20.55 14.51
C ALA A 26 28.81 19.31 13.61
N ASP A 27 29.88 19.11 12.84
CA ASP A 27 30.05 17.95 11.95
C ASP A 27 30.32 16.69 12.79
N VAL A 28 29.25 16.14 13.37
CA VAL A 28 29.29 14.84 14.04
C VAL A 28 29.50 13.79 12.96
N THR A 29 30.73 13.30 12.88
CA THR A 29 31.13 12.15 12.09
C THR A 29 30.43 10.91 12.65
N LEU A 30 29.26 10.61 12.09
CA LEU A 30 28.58 9.32 12.27
C LEU A 30 29.55 8.23 11.78
N ALA A 31 29.84 7.26 12.65
CA ALA A 31 30.49 6.04 12.21
C ALA A 31 29.52 5.31 11.25
N GLU A 32 30.00 4.96 10.06
CA GLU A 32 29.20 4.28 9.03
C GLU A 32 28.92 2.83 9.46
N THR A 33 27.88 2.63 10.28
CA THR A 33 27.42 1.30 10.71
C THR A 33 26.16 0.82 9.98
N GLY A 34 25.54 1.66 9.15
CA GLY A 34 24.40 1.30 8.32
C GLY A 34 24.82 0.67 6.98
N VAL A 35 23.93 -0.15 6.42
CA VAL A 35 24.05 -0.70 5.06
C VAL A 35 24.04 0.45 4.04
N SER A 36 25.07 0.49 3.20
CA SER A 36 25.18 1.42 2.07
C SER A 36 24.45 0.88 0.84
N GLY A 37 24.01 1.77 -0.04
CA GLY A 37 23.33 1.42 -1.29
C GLY A 37 22.66 2.62 -1.94
N GLU A 38 22.14 2.42 -3.15
CA GLU A 38 21.39 3.48 -3.86
C GLU A 38 19.89 3.17 -3.92
N LEU A 39 19.06 4.21 -3.87
CA LEU A 39 17.68 4.19 -4.34
C LEU A 39 17.61 4.93 -5.68
N TYR A 40 16.81 4.45 -6.64
CA TYR A 40 16.62 5.15 -7.91
C TYR A 40 15.19 5.71 -8.03
N PHE A 41 15.01 6.81 -8.76
CA PHE A 41 13.71 7.40 -9.03
C PHE A 41 13.54 7.79 -10.49
N GLU A 42 12.40 7.40 -11.06
CA GLU A 42 11.89 7.90 -12.33
C GLU A 42 10.94 9.07 -12.06
N VAL A 43 11.40 10.29 -12.35
CA VAL A 43 10.60 11.50 -12.14
C VAL A 43 9.40 11.49 -13.11
N PRO A 44 8.16 11.73 -12.62
CA PRO A 44 6.97 11.76 -13.46
C PRO A 44 7.09 12.78 -14.60
N GLU A 45 6.63 12.43 -15.81
CA GLU A 45 6.76 13.32 -16.96
C GLU A 45 6.08 14.68 -16.77
N ASP A 46 5.02 14.77 -15.98
CA ASP A 46 4.30 16.03 -15.69
C ASP A 46 5.06 16.96 -14.73
N TRP A 47 6.08 16.46 -14.02
CA TRP A 47 6.94 17.30 -13.20
C TRP A 47 7.89 18.08 -14.10
N LYS A 48 7.63 19.37 -14.29
CA LYS A 48 8.42 20.27 -15.14
C LYS A 48 9.17 21.34 -14.33
N ASN A 49 10.16 21.96 -14.97
CA ASN A 49 10.89 23.15 -14.51
C ASN A 49 11.66 23.03 -13.18
N TYR A 50 11.81 21.81 -12.64
CA TYR A 50 12.68 21.52 -11.52
C TYR A 50 14.16 21.48 -11.94
N LYS A 51 15.07 21.68 -10.99
CA LYS A 51 16.53 21.58 -11.18
C LYS A 51 17.17 20.53 -10.28
N THR A 52 16.55 20.23 -9.13
CA THR A 52 17.07 19.27 -8.15
C THR A 52 15.98 18.29 -7.74
N VAL A 53 16.31 17.01 -7.69
CA VAL A 53 15.52 15.95 -7.03
C VAL A 53 16.14 15.64 -5.68
N TYR A 54 15.30 15.41 -4.67
CA TYR A 54 15.67 15.08 -3.31
C TYR A 54 15.02 13.78 -2.87
N CYS A 55 15.73 12.98 -2.09
CA CYS A 55 15.19 11.82 -1.37
C CYS A 55 15.18 12.12 0.13
N HIS A 56 13.99 12.24 0.72
CA HIS A 56 13.82 12.43 2.16
C HIS A 56 13.55 11.06 2.81
N ILE A 57 14.25 10.75 3.91
CA ILE A 57 14.16 9.45 4.60
C ILE A 57 14.11 9.69 6.12
N TRP A 58 13.22 8.96 6.80
CA TRP A 58 13.10 8.92 8.26
C TRP A 58 12.87 7.49 8.74
N GLU A 59 13.37 7.16 9.93
CA GLU A 59 13.12 5.88 10.61
C GLU A 59 11.70 5.88 11.21
N TYR A 60 10.96 4.77 11.08
CA TYR A 60 9.65 4.65 11.73
C TYR A 60 9.79 4.65 13.26
N GLY A 61 8.99 5.51 13.91
CA GLY A 61 9.07 5.74 15.36
C GLY A 61 10.13 6.77 15.78
N SER A 62 10.99 7.24 14.87
CA SER A 62 11.88 8.36 15.16
C SER A 62 11.15 9.71 15.11
N PRO A 63 11.38 10.63 16.07
CA PRO A 63 10.86 12.00 15.99
C PRO A 63 11.66 12.89 15.02
N THR A 64 12.80 12.41 14.51
CA THR A 64 13.71 13.17 13.63
C THR A 64 14.03 12.40 12.35
N PRO A 65 13.94 13.04 11.16
CA PRO A 65 14.40 12.44 9.91
C PRO A 65 15.93 12.34 9.88
N LEU A 66 16.46 11.50 8.99
CA LEU A 66 17.91 11.26 8.87
C LEU A 66 18.67 12.48 8.30
N ALA A 67 17.97 13.37 7.60
CA ALA A 67 18.44 14.67 7.18
C ALA A 67 17.30 15.71 7.21
N PRO A 68 17.61 17.03 7.27
CA PRO A 68 16.61 18.06 7.07
C PRO A 68 16.07 18.05 5.63
N PHE A 69 14.76 18.24 5.50
CA PHE A 69 14.03 18.23 4.23
C PHE A 69 14.64 19.15 3.16
N GLN A 70 14.84 18.61 1.96
CA GLN A 70 15.51 19.23 0.80
C GLN A 70 16.91 19.81 1.10
N SER A 71 17.60 19.29 2.11
CA SER A 71 18.99 19.68 2.40
C SER A 71 19.97 19.16 1.34
N LYS A 72 21.23 19.63 1.42
CA LYS A 72 22.32 19.16 0.57
C LYS A 72 22.55 17.64 0.67
N LYS A 73 22.30 17.03 1.84
CA LYS A 73 22.46 15.58 2.05
C LYS A 73 21.45 14.75 1.25
N GLU A 74 20.26 15.30 0.96
CA GLU A 74 19.17 14.61 0.26
C GLU A 74 19.26 14.66 -1.27
N LYS A 75 20.20 15.43 -1.82
CA LYS A 75 20.30 15.65 -3.28
C LYS A 75 20.62 14.37 -4.02
N CYS A 76 19.78 14.05 -4.99
CA CYS A 76 19.94 12.94 -5.92
C CYS A 76 20.85 13.33 -7.10
N THR A 77 21.48 12.33 -7.72
CA THR A 77 22.33 12.48 -8.91
C THR A 77 21.55 12.05 -10.16
N LEU A 78 21.52 12.88 -11.20
CA LEU A 78 20.95 12.47 -12.49
C LEU A 78 21.89 11.46 -13.19
N LEU A 79 21.35 10.31 -13.56
CA LEU A 79 22.04 9.26 -14.31
C LEU A 79 21.88 9.44 -15.83
N PRO A 80 22.76 8.84 -16.65
CA PRO A 80 22.68 8.92 -18.12
C PRO A 80 21.40 8.33 -18.75
N ASP A 81 20.69 7.46 -18.03
CA ASP A 81 19.43 6.86 -18.46
C ASP A 81 18.17 7.69 -18.09
N GLY A 82 18.37 8.86 -17.46
CA GLY A 82 17.30 9.75 -17.03
C GLY A 82 16.76 9.50 -15.62
N ARG A 83 17.17 8.42 -14.94
CA ARG A 83 16.82 8.18 -13.54
C ARG A 83 17.65 9.07 -12.60
N TYR A 84 17.13 9.30 -11.40
CA TYR A 84 17.87 9.96 -10.32
C TYR A 84 18.30 8.92 -9.28
N SER A 85 19.58 8.89 -8.89
CA SER A 85 20.07 8.02 -7.82
C SER A 85 20.28 8.75 -6.50
N TYR A 86 20.05 8.05 -5.40
CA TYR A 86 20.28 8.51 -4.04
C TYR A 86 21.04 7.47 -3.23
N ASP A 87 22.34 7.73 -3.03
CA ASP A 87 23.18 6.96 -2.10
C ASP A 87 22.83 7.28 -0.63
N VAL A 88 22.42 6.26 0.13
CA VAL A 88 22.04 6.38 1.55
C VAL A 88 23.24 6.57 2.49
N SER A 89 24.48 6.38 2.02
CA SER A 89 25.70 6.69 2.80
C SER A 89 25.73 8.16 3.26
N LYS A 90 25.13 9.06 2.48
CA LYS A 90 25.00 10.51 2.75
C LYS A 90 24.31 10.82 4.10
N VAL A 91 23.57 9.86 4.65
CA VAL A 91 22.88 9.92 5.95
C VAL A 91 23.34 8.84 6.93
N GLY A 92 24.47 8.17 6.68
CA GLY A 92 25.06 7.14 7.55
C GLY A 92 24.70 5.69 7.20
N GLY A 93 23.99 5.47 6.09
CA GLY A 93 23.43 4.16 5.71
C GLY A 93 22.10 3.87 6.41
N LEU A 94 21.55 2.68 6.16
CA LEU A 94 20.30 2.20 6.77
C LEU A 94 20.57 0.92 7.60
N GLU A 95 19.98 0.81 8.79
CA GLU A 95 20.14 -0.38 9.62
C GLU A 95 19.26 -1.54 9.13
N GLU A 96 19.77 -2.77 9.20
CA GLU A 96 19.00 -3.96 8.87
C GLU A 96 17.86 -4.19 9.89
N GLY A 97 16.74 -4.74 9.41
CA GLY A 97 15.57 -5.03 10.25
C GLY A 97 14.73 -3.80 10.62
N LYS A 98 15.18 -2.58 10.31
CA LYS A 98 14.40 -1.34 10.50
C LYS A 98 13.54 -0.99 9.29
N TYR A 99 12.39 -0.39 9.58
CA TYR A 99 11.51 0.22 8.57
C TYR A 99 11.75 1.73 8.49
N TYR A 100 11.76 2.22 7.26
CA TYR A 100 11.94 3.64 6.95
C TYR A 100 10.74 4.14 6.15
N GLY A 101 10.32 5.36 6.46
CA GLY A 101 9.46 6.16 5.60
C GLY A 101 10.32 6.99 4.67
N MET A 102 9.89 7.14 3.43
CA MET A 102 10.61 7.94 2.46
C MET A 102 9.69 8.62 1.45
N LEU A 103 10.16 9.70 0.83
CA LEU A 103 9.53 10.31 -0.33
C LEU A 103 10.58 10.93 -1.27
N PHE A 104 10.24 11.05 -2.55
CA PHE A 104 10.98 11.88 -3.49
C PHE A 104 10.29 13.23 -3.68
N SER A 105 11.07 14.30 -3.78
CA SER A 105 10.57 15.65 -4.06
C SER A 105 11.48 16.45 -4.97
N VAL A 106 11.00 17.58 -5.47
CA VAL A 106 11.75 18.53 -6.30
C VAL A 106 11.73 19.94 -5.75
N ASP A 107 12.66 20.78 -6.19
CA ASP A 107 12.79 22.19 -5.77
C ASP A 107 11.60 23.10 -6.17
N THR A 108 10.64 22.58 -6.93
CA THR A 108 9.33 23.20 -7.21
C THR A 108 8.22 22.76 -6.27
N LEU A 109 8.55 22.09 -5.16
CA LEU A 109 7.64 21.61 -4.10
C LEU A 109 6.66 20.49 -4.52
N MET A 110 6.82 19.89 -5.69
CA MET A 110 6.15 18.63 -6.01
C MET A 110 6.84 17.48 -5.26
N GLN A 111 6.04 16.55 -4.75
CA GLN A 111 6.51 15.38 -4.01
C GLN A 111 5.68 14.13 -4.33
N THR A 112 6.29 12.97 -4.15
CA THR A 112 5.56 11.71 -4.08
C THR A 112 4.76 11.65 -2.79
N TYR A 113 3.80 10.74 -2.77
CA TYR A 113 3.26 10.23 -1.51
C TYR A 113 4.31 9.41 -0.76
N ASP A 114 4.15 9.29 0.55
CA ASP A 114 5.05 8.56 1.44
C ASP A 114 5.07 7.06 1.11
N ALA A 115 6.27 6.46 1.14
CA ALA A 115 6.49 5.04 0.89
C ALA A 115 7.23 4.37 2.06
N ILE A 116 6.83 3.15 2.38
CA ILE A 116 7.53 2.22 3.27
C ILE A 116 8.67 1.55 2.53
N MET A 117 9.83 1.45 3.18
CA MET A 117 10.96 0.65 2.71
C MET A 117 11.77 0.04 3.88
N THR A 118 12.68 -0.87 3.53
CA THR A 118 13.74 -1.40 4.40
C THR A 118 15.04 -1.46 3.58
N THR A 119 16.14 -1.97 4.16
CA THR A 119 17.37 -2.26 3.39
C THR A 119 17.14 -3.17 2.18
N ALA A 120 16.09 -4.01 2.19
CA ALA A 120 15.74 -4.87 1.06
C ALA A 120 15.30 -4.12 -0.22
N CYS A 121 14.98 -2.82 -0.11
CA CYS A 121 14.63 -1.97 -1.25
C CYS A 121 15.84 -1.29 -1.91
N LEU A 122 17.03 -1.38 -1.32
CA LEU A 122 18.25 -0.79 -1.89
C LEU A 122 18.60 -1.49 -3.22
N GLY A 123 18.98 -0.69 -4.22
CA GLY A 123 19.19 -1.10 -5.60
C GLY A 123 17.94 -1.03 -6.49
N ASP A 124 16.75 -0.82 -5.93
CA ASP A 124 15.50 -0.75 -6.71
C ASP A 124 15.13 0.68 -7.15
N THR A 125 14.27 0.77 -8.15
CA THR A 125 13.75 2.02 -8.73
C THR A 125 12.32 2.25 -8.28
N LEU A 126 12.05 3.44 -7.74
CA LEU A 126 10.70 3.94 -7.54
C LEU A 126 10.22 4.65 -8.81
N TYR A 127 8.97 4.40 -9.19
CA TYR A 127 8.29 5.10 -10.28
C TYR A 127 6.87 5.49 -9.85
N CYS A 128 6.36 6.61 -10.33
CA CYS A 128 4.95 6.93 -10.17
C CYS A 128 4.16 6.35 -11.35
N ASN A 129 3.08 5.63 -11.04
CA ASN A 129 2.09 5.26 -12.05
C ASN A 129 1.02 6.38 -12.18
N SER A 130 -0.12 6.07 -12.80
CA SER A 130 -1.26 7.00 -12.92
C SER A 130 -2.06 7.17 -11.62
N THR A 131 -1.71 6.48 -10.53
CA THR A 131 -2.44 6.55 -9.26
C THR A 131 -2.12 7.86 -8.54
N VAL A 132 -3.18 8.62 -8.29
CA VAL A 132 -3.16 9.85 -7.51
C VAL A 132 -3.95 9.59 -6.24
N TYR A 133 -3.30 9.76 -5.09
CA TYR A 133 -3.96 9.68 -3.80
C TYR A 133 -4.37 11.07 -3.33
N GLU A 134 -5.47 11.13 -2.58
CA GLU A 134 -5.82 12.24 -1.72
C GLU A 134 -4.73 12.43 -0.65
N HIS A 135 -4.34 13.66 -0.33
CA HIS A 135 -3.32 13.91 0.70
C HIS A 135 -3.92 13.63 2.10
N PRO A 136 -3.33 12.75 2.94
CA PRO A 136 -3.96 12.26 4.17
C PRO A 136 -4.38 13.38 5.15
N LEU A 137 -3.56 14.42 5.26
CA LEU A 137 -3.78 15.57 6.15
C LEU A 137 -4.65 16.69 5.55
N ASP A 138 -4.86 16.72 4.22
CA ASP A 138 -5.57 17.81 3.53
C ASP A 138 -6.24 17.26 2.27
N SER A 139 -7.48 16.84 2.42
CA SER A 139 -8.27 16.19 1.36
C SER A 139 -8.53 17.04 0.11
N ASN A 140 -8.15 18.33 0.12
CA ASN A 140 -8.19 19.21 -1.06
C ASN A 140 -6.93 19.10 -1.94
N LYS A 141 -5.89 18.43 -1.45
CA LYS A 141 -4.62 18.20 -2.15
C LYS A 141 -4.49 16.75 -2.57
N THR A 142 -3.59 16.51 -3.52
CA THR A 142 -3.29 15.17 -4.01
C THR A 142 -1.78 14.94 -4.12
N CYS A 143 -1.38 13.67 -4.05
CA CYS A 143 0.00 13.21 -4.17
C CYS A 143 0.08 12.06 -5.18
N ARG A 144 1.19 11.97 -5.92
CA ARG A 144 1.44 10.81 -6.80
C ARG A 144 1.94 9.62 -5.98
N ALA A 145 1.31 8.47 -6.16
CA ALA A 145 1.77 7.22 -5.57
C ALA A 145 3.08 6.77 -6.24
N ALA A 146 4.11 6.46 -5.45
CA ALA A 146 5.39 5.93 -5.95
C ALA A 146 5.55 4.47 -5.54
N PHE A 147 5.88 3.61 -6.49
CA PHE A 147 6.00 2.16 -6.31
C PHE A 147 7.41 1.69 -6.67
N PHE A 148 7.93 0.74 -5.90
CA PHE A 148 9.15 0.00 -6.19
C PHE A 148 8.92 -0.95 -7.38
N ARG A 149 9.84 -1.00 -8.35
CA ARG A 149 9.71 -1.83 -9.56
C ARG A 149 9.79 -3.34 -9.30
N ASN A 150 10.61 -3.75 -8.33
CA ASN A 150 10.94 -5.15 -8.08
C ASN A 150 10.42 -5.68 -6.73
N GLN A 151 9.62 -4.88 -6.01
CA GLN A 151 9.04 -5.24 -4.71
C GLN A 151 7.51 -5.39 -4.78
N SER A 152 6.94 -6.15 -3.84
CA SER A 152 5.48 -6.20 -3.68
C SER A 152 4.96 -4.88 -3.10
N PRO A 153 3.97 -4.20 -3.73
CA PRO A 153 3.33 -2.99 -3.19
C PRO A 153 2.69 -3.16 -1.80
N SER A 154 2.42 -4.41 -1.38
CA SER A 154 1.86 -4.75 -0.07
C SER A 154 2.90 -4.88 1.04
N ALA A 155 4.19 -4.99 0.67
CA ALA A 155 5.32 -5.14 1.61
C ALA A 155 6.16 -3.86 1.69
N TYR A 156 6.32 -3.16 0.56
CA TYR A 156 7.03 -1.89 0.44
C TYR A 156 6.32 -1.01 -0.60
N GLY A 157 6.55 0.30 -0.56
CA GLY A 157 5.82 1.27 -1.41
C GLY A 157 4.75 2.04 -0.62
N PRO A 158 3.69 2.55 -1.26
CA PRO A 158 2.83 3.58 -0.68
C PRO A 158 2.25 3.24 0.68
N LEU A 159 2.49 4.11 1.67
CA LEU A 159 2.02 3.95 3.04
C LEU A 159 0.49 3.87 3.09
N MET A 160 -0.06 2.84 3.71
CA MET A 160 -1.50 2.69 3.86
C MET A 160 -2.02 3.60 4.98
N GLN A 161 -2.93 4.52 4.63
CA GLN A 161 -3.55 5.45 5.58
C GLN A 161 -5.03 5.64 5.31
N ILE A 162 -5.72 6.15 6.33
CA ILE A 162 -7.10 6.61 6.22
C ILE A 162 -7.08 8.14 6.22
N THR A 163 -7.66 8.75 5.20
CA THR A 163 -7.63 10.20 5.02
C THR A 163 -8.57 10.93 5.98
N SER A 164 -8.51 12.27 5.97
CA SER A 164 -9.37 13.11 6.83
C SER A 164 -10.87 12.87 6.61
N ILE A 165 -11.29 12.53 5.37
CA ILE A 165 -12.68 12.21 5.00
C ILE A 165 -13.00 10.71 4.98
N GLY A 166 -12.07 9.85 5.46
CA GLY A 166 -12.33 8.44 5.68
C GLY A 166 -12.10 7.52 4.48
N ASN A 167 -11.40 7.97 3.44
CA ASN A 167 -10.96 7.11 2.33
C ASN A 167 -9.74 6.28 2.75
N LEU A 168 -9.65 5.01 2.34
CA LEU A 168 -8.42 4.22 2.43
C LEU A 168 -7.54 4.50 1.21
N ILE A 169 -6.26 4.82 1.44
CA ILE A 169 -5.25 5.06 0.41
C ILE A 169 -3.97 4.29 0.74
N GLY A 170 -3.07 4.16 -0.24
CA GLY A 170 -1.84 3.39 -0.10
C GLY A 170 -2.03 1.87 -0.19
N THR A 171 -0.94 1.12 -0.07
CA THR A 171 -0.92 -0.34 -0.31
C THR A 171 -0.11 -1.13 0.73
N CYS A 172 0.90 -0.52 1.36
CA CYS A 172 1.72 -1.14 2.38
C CYS A 172 1.24 -0.71 3.77
N LEU A 173 0.86 -1.66 4.65
CA LEU A 173 0.51 -1.32 6.03
C LEU A 173 1.66 -0.57 6.74
N PRO A 174 1.36 0.37 7.65
CA PRO A 174 2.38 0.96 8.51
C PRO A 174 3.09 -0.15 9.32
N PRO A 175 4.40 -0.01 9.62
CA PRO A 175 5.11 -0.92 10.52
C PRO A 175 4.36 -1.13 11.83
N ASP A 176 4.44 -2.36 12.35
CA ASP A 176 3.80 -2.82 13.59
C ASP A 176 2.27 -2.61 13.68
N THR A 177 1.61 -2.30 12.55
CA THR A 177 0.18 -2.03 12.45
C THR A 177 -0.54 -3.11 11.65
N THR A 178 -1.54 -3.74 12.25
CA THR A 178 -2.42 -4.70 11.57
C THR A 178 -3.61 -4.01 10.89
N ALA A 179 -4.14 -4.65 9.84
CA ALA A 179 -5.41 -4.28 9.21
C ALA A 179 -6.55 -4.08 10.24
N SER A 180 -6.63 -4.94 11.26
CA SER A 180 -7.62 -4.83 12.34
C SER A 180 -7.45 -3.58 13.20
N GLN A 181 -6.21 -3.19 13.54
CA GLN A 181 -5.95 -1.94 14.27
C GLN A 181 -6.31 -0.72 13.43
N LEU A 182 -5.97 -0.72 12.14
CA LEU A 182 -6.30 0.37 11.23
C LEU A 182 -7.83 0.51 11.02
N PHE A 183 -8.55 -0.62 10.95
CA PHE A 183 -10.02 -0.63 10.92
C PHE A 183 -10.65 -0.16 12.25
N SER A 184 -10.10 -0.51 13.41
CA SER A 184 -10.57 0.02 14.69
C SER A 184 -10.39 1.54 14.78
N ALA A 185 -9.25 2.07 14.30
CA ALA A 185 -9.01 3.51 14.20
C ALA A 185 -9.97 4.17 13.19
N PHE A 186 -10.28 3.51 12.07
CA PHE A 186 -11.32 3.97 11.15
C PHE A 186 -12.66 4.17 11.85
N LEU A 187 -13.16 3.15 12.53
CA LEU A 187 -14.45 3.20 13.22
C LEU A 187 -14.48 4.33 14.27
N ALA A 188 -13.42 4.47 15.06
CA ALA A 188 -13.33 5.43 16.15
C ALA A 188 -13.25 6.90 15.68
N ASP A 189 -12.35 7.19 14.72
CA ASP A 189 -11.94 8.57 14.44
C ASP A 189 -12.39 9.09 13.05
N LYS A 190 -12.81 8.20 12.14
CA LYS A 190 -12.98 8.55 10.71
C LYS A 190 -14.34 8.19 10.12
N LEU A 191 -15.08 7.25 10.71
CA LEU A 191 -16.39 6.81 10.22
C LEU A 191 -17.41 7.96 10.11
N GLU A 192 -17.44 8.90 11.07
CA GLU A 192 -18.38 10.03 11.03
C GLU A 192 -18.06 11.02 9.89
N ASN A 193 -16.77 11.23 9.60
CA ASN A 193 -16.36 12.00 8.43
C ASN A 193 -16.71 11.25 7.14
N ALA A 194 -16.49 9.93 7.09
CA ALA A 194 -16.85 9.10 5.94
C ALA A 194 -18.36 9.19 5.63
N ARG A 195 -19.23 9.13 6.64
CA ARG A 195 -20.68 9.38 6.50
C ARG A 195 -20.95 10.76 5.90
N THR A 196 -20.35 11.80 6.49
CA THR A 196 -20.57 13.20 6.11
C THR A 196 -20.15 13.51 4.67
N TYR A 197 -18.98 13.03 4.24
CA TYR A 197 -18.37 13.42 2.97
C TYR A 197 -18.64 12.46 1.80
N SER A 198 -18.90 11.17 2.06
CA SER A 198 -19.11 10.20 0.96
C SER A 198 -20.57 10.07 0.53
N GLY A 199 -21.54 10.44 1.38
CA GLY A 199 -22.98 10.21 1.15
C GLY A 199 -23.38 8.73 1.09
N LYS A 200 -22.47 7.80 1.42
CA LYS A 200 -22.70 6.35 1.46
C LYS A 200 -23.35 5.94 2.79
N THR A 201 -23.98 4.76 2.80
CA THR A 201 -24.46 4.11 4.03
C THR A 201 -23.31 3.49 4.82
N ASP A 202 -23.48 3.34 6.14
CA ASP A 202 -22.57 2.59 7.01
C ASP A 202 -22.22 1.21 6.44
N GLN A 203 -23.22 0.46 5.94
CA GLN A 203 -23.02 -0.80 5.24
C GLN A 203 -21.91 -0.70 4.19
N LYS A 204 -22.05 0.21 3.21
CA LYS A 204 -21.10 0.34 2.12
C LYS A 204 -19.75 0.93 2.57
N ILE A 205 -19.76 1.89 3.50
CA ILE A 205 -18.53 2.49 4.02
C ILE A 205 -17.66 1.43 4.70
N ILE A 206 -18.27 0.62 5.55
CA ILE A 206 -17.58 -0.44 6.29
C ILE A 206 -17.15 -1.58 5.36
N ASP A 207 -18.00 -2.00 4.42
CA ASP A 207 -17.65 -3.07 3.48
C ASP A 207 -16.52 -2.64 2.52
N ASP A 208 -16.55 -1.40 2.00
CA ASP A 208 -15.47 -0.85 1.15
C ASP A 208 -14.13 -0.81 1.92
N MET A 209 -14.15 -0.35 3.19
CA MET A 209 -12.97 -0.28 4.06
C MET A 209 -12.45 -1.69 4.43
N ALA A 210 -13.33 -2.60 4.81
CA ALA A 210 -12.98 -3.98 5.16
C ALA A 210 -12.38 -4.73 3.97
N GLN A 211 -12.94 -4.55 2.76
CA GLN A 211 -12.40 -5.11 1.53
C GLN A 211 -10.99 -4.57 1.24
N GLY A 212 -10.78 -3.25 1.34
CA GLY A 212 -9.48 -2.62 1.14
C GLY A 212 -8.41 -3.07 2.13
N LEU A 213 -8.82 -3.42 3.36
CA LEU A 213 -7.96 -3.96 4.41
C LEU A 213 -7.85 -5.50 4.42
N GLY A 214 -8.52 -6.20 3.49
CA GLY A 214 -8.52 -7.66 3.42
C GLY A 214 -9.17 -8.36 4.62
N LEU A 215 -10.07 -7.68 5.35
CA LEU A 215 -10.71 -8.21 6.55
C LEU A 215 -11.90 -9.11 6.22
N SER A 216 -12.00 -10.22 6.95
CA SER A 216 -13.19 -11.09 6.87
C SER A 216 -14.41 -10.44 7.52
N GLN A 217 -15.61 -10.79 7.06
CA GLN A 217 -16.88 -10.32 7.65
C GLN A 217 -17.02 -10.72 9.13
N ASP A 218 -16.42 -11.84 9.56
CA ASP A 218 -16.35 -12.25 10.98
C ASP A 218 -15.45 -11.31 11.79
N SER A 219 -14.32 -10.91 11.22
CA SER A 219 -13.40 -9.94 11.83
C SER A 219 -14.07 -8.56 11.96
N VAL A 220 -14.77 -8.11 10.92
CA VAL A 220 -15.52 -6.85 10.91
C VAL A 220 -16.61 -6.86 11.98
N GLU A 221 -17.42 -7.91 12.04
CA GLU A 221 -18.48 -8.06 13.05
C GLU A 221 -17.92 -8.01 14.48
N LYS A 222 -16.77 -8.66 14.73
CA LYS A 222 -16.08 -8.62 16.02
C LYS A 222 -15.56 -7.22 16.34
N LEU A 223 -14.87 -6.55 15.41
CA LEU A 223 -14.28 -5.23 15.62
C LEU A 223 -15.35 -4.14 15.85
N ILE A 224 -16.50 -4.23 15.18
CA ILE A 224 -17.66 -3.37 15.43
C ILE A 224 -18.15 -3.59 16.88
N LYS A 225 -18.39 -4.84 17.30
CA LYS A 225 -18.84 -5.17 18.66
C LYS A 225 -17.86 -4.69 19.73
N ASP A 226 -16.57 -4.94 19.55
CA ASP A 226 -15.51 -4.54 20.48
C ASP A 226 -15.36 -3.01 20.58
N SER A 227 -15.65 -2.27 19.50
CA SER A 227 -15.58 -0.80 19.49
C SER A 227 -16.68 -0.13 20.34
N GLY A 228 -17.82 -0.81 20.54
CA GLY A 228 -19.01 -0.23 21.16
C GLY A 228 -19.70 0.89 20.34
N ILE A 229 -19.26 1.12 19.10
CA ILE A 229 -19.78 2.18 18.23
C ILE A 229 -21.06 1.70 17.54
N GLN A 230 -22.10 2.53 17.59
CA GLN A 230 -23.35 2.25 16.89
C GLN A 230 -23.19 2.53 15.39
N VAL A 231 -23.47 1.49 14.60
CA VAL A 231 -23.39 1.51 13.14
C VAL A 231 -24.63 0.82 12.55
N ASN A 232 -25.08 1.30 11.39
CA ASN A 232 -26.12 0.64 10.60
C ASN A 232 -25.48 -0.31 9.57
N TRP A 233 -24.85 -1.36 10.09
CA TRP A 233 -24.19 -2.41 9.30
C TRP A 233 -24.72 -3.79 9.71
N THR A 234 -24.94 -4.63 8.71
CA THR A 234 -25.31 -6.04 8.86
C THR A 234 -24.33 -6.90 8.10
N LYS A 235 -23.94 -8.03 8.70
CA LYS A 235 -23.08 -9.01 8.07
C LYS A 235 -23.77 -9.60 6.84
N ALA A 236 -23.04 -9.68 5.73
CA ALA A 236 -23.55 -10.32 4.53
C ALA A 236 -23.80 -11.81 4.79
N GLU A 237 -25.02 -12.28 4.52
CA GLU A 237 -25.33 -13.71 4.58
C GLU A 237 -24.50 -14.47 3.55
N SER A 238 -23.83 -15.54 3.97
CA SER A 238 -23.19 -16.46 3.05
C SER A 238 -24.27 -17.09 2.18
N LYS A 239 -24.34 -16.71 0.90
CA LYS A 239 -25.17 -17.43 -0.07
C LYS A 239 -24.77 -18.91 -0.04
N ALA A 240 -25.67 -19.76 0.43
CA ALA A 240 -25.53 -21.20 0.25
C ALA A 240 -25.36 -21.48 -1.25
N PRO A 241 -24.59 -22.51 -1.65
CA PRO A 241 -24.54 -22.91 -3.04
C PRO A 241 -25.96 -23.15 -3.53
N GLU A 242 -26.31 -22.54 -4.66
CA GLU A 242 -27.64 -22.60 -5.23
C GLU A 242 -28.01 -24.07 -5.42
N LYS A 243 -29.00 -24.53 -4.65
CA LYS A 243 -29.32 -25.95 -4.54
C LYS A 243 -29.86 -26.41 -5.89
N ASP A 244 -29.06 -27.21 -6.61
CA ASP A 244 -29.43 -27.82 -7.89
C ASP A 244 -30.89 -28.28 -7.83
N THR A 245 -31.73 -27.60 -8.61
CA THR A 245 -33.16 -27.87 -8.59
C THR A 245 -33.37 -29.16 -9.36
N ALA A 246 -33.57 -30.25 -8.62
CA ALA A 246 -33.66 -31.60 -9.17
C ALA A 246 -34.59 -31.65 -10.39
N ILE A 247 -34.03 -32.05 -11.53
CA ILE A 247 -34.76 -32.19 -12.79
C ILE A 247 -35.88 -33.22 -12.57
N LYS A 248 -37.11 -32.74 -12.63
CA LYS A 248 -38.30 -33.60 -12.61
C LYS A 248 -38.37 -34.36 -13.94
N PRO A 249 -38.56 -35.69 -13.95
CA PRO A 249 -38.60 -36.45 -15.20
C PRO A 249 -39.74 -35.98 -16.10
N SER A 250 -39.44 -35.87 -17.39
CA SER A 250 -40.32 -35.35 -18.43
C SER A 250 -41.37 -36.36 -18.88
N ASN A 251 -42.48 -35.85 -19.40
CA ASN A 251 -43.43 -36.62 -20.22
C ASN A 251 -43.40 -36.04 -21.65
N PRO A 252 -43.48 -36.84 -22.72
CA PRO A 252 -43.16 -36.37 -24.06
C PRO A 252 -44.38 -35.77 -24.77
N GLY A 253 -44.20 -34.67 -25.53
CA GLY A 253 -45.19 -34.24 -26.51
C GLY A 253 -45.26 -32.75 -26.83
N SER A 254 -44.38 -32.26 -27.71
CA SER A 254 -44.74 -31.52 -28.94
C SER A 254 -43.51 -30.86 -29.58
N VAL A 255 -43.53 -30.73 -30.91
CA VAL A 255 -42.45 -30.17 -31.73
C VAL A 255 -42.99 -28.95 -32.46
N SER A 256 -42.28 -27.83 -32.41
CA SER A 256 -42.22 -26.87 -33.52
C SER A 256 -40.94 -26.02 -33.48
N THR A 257 -39.98 -26.43 -34.30
CA THR A 257 -39.05 -25.60 -35.12
C THR A 257 -38.77 -24.14 -34.73
N GLY A 258 -37.49 -23.84 -34.51
CA GLY A 258 -36.89 -22.50 -34.62
C GLY A 258 -35.36 -22.57 -34.57
N GLN A 259 -34.68 -22.44 -35.71
CA GLN A 259 -33.21 -22.32 -35.77
C GLN A 259 -32.79 -20.97 -35.16
N SER A 260 -31.65 -20.84 -34.46
CA SER A 260 -30.37 -20.59 -35.15
C SER A 260 -29.11 -20.85 -34.31
N ILE A 261 -28.25 -21.74 -34.84
CA ILE A 261 -26.76 -21.78 -34.84
C ILE A 261 -25.90 -21.41 -33.60
N ASN A 262 -25.13 -22.43 -33.19
CA ASN A 262 -23.93 -22.45 -32.35
C ASN A 262 -22.84 -21.41 -32.68
N VAL A 263 -21.96 -21.13 -31.69
CA VAL A 263 -20.51 -21.49 -31.67
C VAL A 263 -19.88 -20.91 -30.37
N VAL A 264 -19.25 -21.66 -29.43
CA VAL A 264 -18.04 -22.53 -29.49
C VAL A 264 -16.75 -21.67 -29.55
N ILE A 265 -15.81 -21.65 -28.59
CA ILE A 265 -15.51 -22.48 -27.40
C ILE A 265 -15.16 -21.55 -26.18
N PHE A 266 -14.52 -21.88 -25.05
CA PHE A 266 -13.60 -22.96 -24.61
C PHE A 266 -13.71 -23.23 -23.09
N SER A 267 -13.01 -24.27 -22.61
CA SER A 267 -12.75 -24.60 -21.20
C SER A 267 -11.30 -25.06 -21.05
N VAL A 268 -10.62 -24.77 -19.93
CA VAL A 268 -9.38 -25.47 -19.54
C VAL A 268 -9.40 -25.73 -18.02
N ILE A 269 -9.86 -26.92 -17.65
CA ILE A 269 -9.60 -27.54 -16.35
C ILE A 269 -9.07 -28.94 -16.64
N ALA A 270 -7.77 -29.15 -16.38
CA ALA A 270 -7.12 -30.41 -16.00
C ALA A 270 -5.62 -30.31 -16.28
N MET A 271 -4.80 -30.45 -15.22
CA MET A 271 -3.48 -31.12 -15.23
C MET A 271 -2.97 -31.18 -13.79
N LEU A 272 -3.38 -32.22 -13.07
CA LEU A 272 -2.74 -32.62 -11.81
C LEU A 272 -2.76 -34.14 -11.73
N THR A 273 -1.69 -34.79 -12.19
CA THR A 273 -1.41 -36.21 -11.92
C THR A 273 0.04 -36.56 -12.29
N SER A 274 0.71 -37.30 -11.40
CA SER A 274 1.84 -38.19 -11.70
C SER A 274 3.21 -37.57 -12.05
N VAL A 275 3.90 -37.02 -11.04
CA VAL A 275 5.38 -37.05 -10.98
C VAL A 275 5.83 -38.08 -9.94
N VAL A 276 5.89 -39.35 -10.35
CA VAL A 276 6.57 -40.45 -9.63
C VAL A 276 7.21 -41.39 -10.66
N ALA A 277 8.37 -41.95 -10.33
CA ALA A 277 9.13 -42.98 -11.07
C ALA A 277 9.92 -42.54 -12.32
N ILE A 278 11.04 -41.84 -12.09
CA ILE A 278 12.26 -42.01 -12.91
C ILE A 278 13.30 -42.81 -12.12
N ILE A 279 13.07 -44.12 -11.96
CA ILE A 279 14.11 -45.09 -11.60
C ILE A 279 13.83 -46.42 -12.33
N GLY A 280 14.77 -46.85 -13.18
CA GLY A 280 14.93 -48.27 -13.54
C GLY A 280 14.69 -48.66 -14.99
N ILE A 281 15.73 -49.26 -15.59
CA ILE A 281 15.68 -50.24 -16.69
C ILE A 281 15.28 -49.61 -18.07
N THR A 282 16.17 -49.53 -19.07
CA THR A 282 16.82 -50.69 -19.69
C THR A 282 18.18 -50.34 -20.32
N ARG A 283 19.17 -51.23 -20.17
CA ARG A 283 20.50 -51.20 -20.83
C ARG A 283 20.51 -52.21 -22.01
N LYS A 284 21.29 -51.93 -23.07
CA LYS A 284 21.58 -52.77 -24.29
C LYS A 284 20.44 -52.82 -25.33
N ARG A 285 20.65 -52.64 -26.64
CA ARG A 285 21.76 -53.01 -27.57
C ARG A 285 22.10 -51.81 -28.49
N LEU A 286 23.33 -51.51 -28.93
CA LEU A 286 24.44 -52.27 -29.56
C LEU A 286 24.23 -52.66 -31.05
N PHE A 287 25.28 -52.40 -31.84
CA PHE A 287 25.48 -52.60 -33.30
C PHE A 287 24.74 -51.59 -34.20
N THR A 288 25.39 -50.89 -35.14
CA THR A 288 26.81 -50.86 -35.58
C THR A 288 27.34 -49.44 -35.69
#